data_AF-A0A9P4TIQ7-F1
#
_entry.id   AF-A0A9P4TIQ7-F1
#
_cell.length_a   1.000
_cell.length_b   1.000
_cell.length_c   1.000
_cell.angle_alpha   90.00
_cell.angle_beta   90.00
_cell.angle_gamma   90.00
#
_symmetry.space_group_name_H-M   'P 1'
#
loop_
_entity.id
_entity.type
_entity.pdbx_description
1 polymer ?
#
loop_
_entity_poly.entity_id
_entity_poly.type
_entity_poly.pdbx_seq_one_letter_code
_entity_poly.pdbx_strand_id
1 'polypeptide(L)'
;MVQDASEMSNASPGPGSAGKSSSSNSPVELATDANSNTLDSSVEDCEAIHYFRTEFAKLHHTKNPEYSLISLMFKMGQTEPMVMHMIVAVGHQEMDFRRSQSSITAQQAASHHYGSALRLLADAVEPANNSAKNLDIILTALWLMLIYEQQFGDERCRAYLSHLQGVASLLQVQSGNLLQIPPHKLGAQGRGSIALRADCSSQDSKISIYAARVLIWIVLLDSAAATSGVGGHVNEAILTMLLSNPTDSQLRSRDPIKAVARLHHYSNSLYRLAWGDAYPQSELVDDVENRNVYALLGHCAYLRFLTAQLATLYLDNPDSAVSQAQAVEYSIDEVGDLFRELMEVAHELTLETNNSHRLVANMRAIVPMYYAIILEFKRVTAFDGPLDERQRYALQEIMNLCFQDFTHSSSQPNLKLAWPLFLAALETQDMMHQKFALDRFETFRLYGKNYERAYRFLLTAIPMQRRSGKRIDIRAHMEQGELFVLG
;
A
#
# COMPACT_ATOMS: atom_id res chain seq x y z
N MET A 1 23.29 1.99 53.55
CA MET A 1 24.65 2.07 54.13
C MET A 1 24.93 0.71 54.74
N VAL A 2 26.08 0.12 54.41
CA VAL A 2 26.66 -1.15 54.90
C VAL A 2 26.24 -2.43 54.16
N GLN A 3 27.23 -2.96 53.43
CA GLN A 3 27.40 -4.31 52.87
C GLN A 3 27.76 -5.32 53.97
N ASP A 4 27.57 -6.62 53.68
CA ASP A 4 28.54 -7.73 53.80
C ASP A 4 27.76 -9.05 53.68
N ALA A 5 27.97 -9.98 52.74
CA ALA A 5 29.15 -10.67 52.18
C ALA A 5 29.67 -11.86 53.02
N SER A 6 29.94 -12.96 52.30
CA SER A 6 30.77 -14.16 52.63
C SER A 6 30.13 -15.24 53.54
N GLU A 7 30.33 -16.56 53.40
CA GLU A 7 31.29 -17.34 52.60
C GLU A 7 30.99 -18.87 52.57
N MET A 8 31.38 -19.50 51.45
CA MET A 8 31.95 -20.83 51.17
C MET A 8 31.62 -22.12 51.96
N SER A 9 31.42 -23.22 51.21
CA SER A 9 32.20 -24.47 51.36
C SER A 9 31.90 -25.49 50.23
N ASN A 10 32.92 -25.78 49.41
CA ASN A 10 32.99 -26.87 48.43
C ASN A 10 33.58 -28.15 49.06
N ALA A 11 33.01 -29.32 48.77
CA ALA A 11 33.73 -30.60 48.83
C ALA A 11 33.07 -31.66 47.91
N SER A 12 33.87 -32.18 46.97
CA SER A 12 33.71 -33.44 46.20
C SER A 12 34.99 -34.28 46.45
N PRO A 13 35.18 -35.56 46.02
CA PRO A 13 34.42 -36.36 45.02
C PRO A 13 34.27 -37.90 45.23
N GLY A 14 33.34 -38.50 44.46
CA GLY A 14 33.46 -39.80 43.74
C GLY A 14 33.00 -41.11 44.44
N PRO A 15 32.77 -42.24 43.71
CA PRO A 15 32.73 -42.44 42.25
C PRO A 15 31.55 -43.30 41.69
N GLY A 16 31.26 -43.17 40.40
CA GLY A 16 31.02 -44.29 39.47
C GLY A 16 29.63 -44.95 39.40
N SER A 17 28.88 -44.67 38.33
CA SER A 17 28.11 -45.66 37.57
C SER A 17 27.61 -45.06 36.26
N ALA A 18 28.07 -45.62 35.14
CA ALA A 18 27.71 -45.22 33.79
C ALA A 18 26.36 -45.82 33.38
N GLY A 19 25.37 -44.96 33.13
CA GLY A 19 24.09 -45.32 32.53
C GLY A 19 23.80 -44.42 31.35
N LYS A 20 23.92 -44.96 30.14
CA LYS A 20 23.54 -44.29 28.88
C LYS A 20 22.02 -44.06 28.89
N SER A 21 21.57 -42.80 28.92
CA SER A 21 20.20 -42.42 28.56
C SER A 21 20.22 -41.64 27.26
N SER A 22 19.76 -42.30 26.21
CA SER A 22 19.50 -41.78 24.88
C SER A 22 18.47 -40.65 24.92
N SER A 23 18.88 -39.44 24.54
CA SER A 23 18.01 -38.32 24.23
C SER A 23 17.30 -38.58 22.90
N SER A 24 16.02 -38.97 22.96
CA SER A 24 15.14 -39.01 21.79
C SER A 24 14.74 -37.58 21.40
N ASN A 25 15.53 -36.98 20.52
CA ASN A 25 15.08 -35.81 19.76
C ASN A 25 14.13 -36.29 18.67
N SER A 26 12.83 -36.18 18.94
CA SER A 26 11.79 -36.30 17.91
C SER A 26 11.83 -35.03 17.03
N PRO A 27 11.96 -35.13 15.70
CA PRO A 27 11.76 -33.98 14.83
C PRO A 27 10.29 -33.59 14.88
N VAL A 28 10.01 -32.31 15.09
CA VAL A 28 8.69 -31.73 14.81
C VAL A 28 8.50 -31.82 13.30
N GLU A 29 7.76 -32.83 12.84
CA GLU A 29 7.28 -32.92 11.47
C GLU A 29 6.39 -31.71 11.19
N LEU A 30 6.83 -30.85 10.26
CA LEU A 30 5.96 -29.91 9.57
C LEU A 30 4.90 -30.75 8.84
N ALA A 31 3.68 -30.78 9.38
CA ALA A 31 2.54 -31.35 8.68
C ALA A 31 2.32 -30.53 7.39
N THR A 32 2.68 -31.13 6.27
CA THR A 32 2.25 -30.71 4.94
C THR A 32 0.76 -30.98 4.81
N ASP A 33 -0.07 -30.00 5.16
CA ASP A 33 -1.48 -29.99 4.76
C ASP A 33 -1.56 -29.67 3.26
N ALA A 34 -1.28 -30.69 2.46
CA ALA A 34 -1.58 -30.74 1.04
C ALA A 34 -2.89 -31.54 0.87
N ASN A 35 -4.01 -30.83 0.71
CA ASN A 35 -5.28 -31.27 0.11
C ASN A 35 -6.25 -30.06 0.19
N SER A 36 -6.95 -29.60 -0.84
CA SER A 36 -7.16 -30.07 -2.21
C SER A 36 -7.85 -28.94 -3.00
N ASN A 37 -7.07 -28.27 -3.85
CA ASN A 37 -7.46 -27.63 -5.12
C ASN A 37 -6.14 -27.30 -5.84
N THR A 38 -5.26 -28.30 -5.92
CA THR A 38 -4.10 -28.20 -6.80
C THR A 38 -4.64 -28.34 -8.22
N LEU A 39 -4.78 -27.21 -8.91
CA LEU A 39 -4.35 -27.18 -10.31
C LEU A 39 -3.04 -27.98 -10.37
N ASP A 40 -2.83 -28.86 -11.35
CA ASP A 40 -1.53 -29.49 -11.61
C ASP A 40 -0.49 -28.38 -11.80
N SER A 41 0.01 -27.84 -10.70
CA SER A 41 0.77 -26.61 -10.68
C SER A 41 2.17 -27.00 -11.07
N SER A 42 2.65 -26.38 -12.15
CA SER A 42 4.00 -26.61 -12.61
C SER A 42 5.00 -26.29 -11.47
N VAL A 43 6.21 -26.84 -11.55
CA VAL A 43 7.30 -26.50 -10.61
C VAL A 43 7.51 -24.99 -10.58
N GLU A 44 7.32 -24.33 -11.72
CA GLU A 44 7.45 -22.88 -11.90
C GLU A 44 6.32 -22.13 -11.16
N ASP A 45 5.09 -22.62 -11.17
CA ASP A 45 3.98 -22.04 -10.41
C ASP A 45 4.20 -22.17 -8.90
N CYS A 46 4.78 -23.29 -8.46
CA CYS A 46 5.14 -23.47 -7.05
C CYS A 46 6.19 -22.45 -6.60
N GLU A 47 7.18 -22.16 -7.46
CA GLU A 47 8.19 -21.14 -7.21
C GLU A 47 7.56 -19.73 -7.16
N ALA A 48 6.65 -19.41 -8.09
CA ALA A 48 5.92 -18.14 -8.11
C ALA A 48 5.08 -17.94 -6.84
N ILE A 49 4.38 -18.98 -6.37
CA ILE A 49 3.62 -18.95 -5.11
C ILE A 49 4.55 -18.74 -3.91
N HIS A 50 5.69 -19.44 -3.88
CA HIS A 50 6.67 -19.26 -2.81
C HIS A 50 7.21 -17.83 -2.77
N TYR A 51 7.56 -17.28 -3.92
CA TYR A 51 8.01 -15.90 -4.06
C TYR A 51 6.93 -14.90 -3.58
N PHE A 52 5.67 -15.10 -3.97
CA PHE A 52 4.57 -14.24 -3.54
C PHE A 52 4.44 -14.18 -2.00
N ARG A 53 4.56 -15.33 -1.35
CA ARG A 53 4.44 -15.44 0.12
C ARG A 53 5.63 -14.84 0.88
N THR A 54 6.78 -14.74 0.23
CA THR A 54 8.05 -14.39 0.88
C THR A 54 8.51 -12.99 0.47
N GLU A 55 9.02 -12.85 -0.76
CA GLU A 55 9.70 -11.64 -1.23
C GLU A 55 8.71 -10.55 -1.65
N PHE A 56 7.61 -10.92 -2.33
CA PHE A 56 6.56 -9.97 -2.66
C PHE A 56 5.93 -9.36 -1.40
N ALA A 57 5.63 -10.19 -0.40
CA ALA A 57 5.05 -9.74 0.87
C ALA A 57 5.92 -8.69 1.57
N LYS A 58 7.23 -8.91 1.63
CA LYS A 58 8.20 -7.98 2.24
C LYS A 58 8.35 -6.67 1.46
N LEU A 59 8.32 -6.74 0.13
CA LEU A 59 8.47 -5.55 -0.72
C LEU A 59 7.27 -4.60 -0.57
N HIS A 60 6.06 -5.16 -0.54
CA HIS A 60 4.83 -4.37 -0.54
C HIS A 60 4.36 -3.99 0.87
N HIS A 61 4.74 -4.75 1.89
CA HIS A 61 4.28 -4.54 3.26
C HIS A 61 5.40 -4.75 4.31
N THR A 62 5.45 -3.87 5.33
CA THR A 62 6.45 -3.95 6.42
C THR A 62 6.03 -4.87 7.58
N LYS A 63 4.79 -5.36 7.57
CA LYS A 63 4.28 -6.32 8.58
C LYS A 63 4.85 -7.69 8.32
N ASN A 64 4.97 -8.47 9.40
CA ASN A 64 5.31 -9.88 9.34
C ASN A 64 4.49 -10.59 8.24
N PRO A 65 5.15 -11.20 7.23
CA PRO A 65 4.48 -11.86 6.12
C PRO A 65 3.40 -12.84 6.57
N GLU A 66 3.60 -13.59 7.66
CA GLU A 66 2.67 -14.61 8.18
C GLU A 66 1.33 -14.06 8.66
N TYR A 67 1.31 -12.78 9.06
CA TYR A 67 0.17 -12.10 9.70
C TYR A 67 -0.29 -10.85 8.93
N SER A 68 0.06 -10.78 7.64
CA SER A 68 -0.18 -9.64 6.77
C SER A 68 -1.44 -9.79 5.91
N LEU A 69 -1.85 -8.70 5.24
CA LEU A 69 -2.90 -8.76 4.23
C LEU A 69 -2.54 -9.74 3.09
N ILE A 70 -1.27 -9.81 2.70
CA ILE A 70 -0.78 -10.72 1.65
C ILE A 70 -0.97 -12.19 2.06
N SER A 71 -0.78 -12.51 3.34
CA SER A 71 -1.08 -13.87 3.86
C SER A 71 -2.57 -14.20 3.81
N LEU A 72 -3.46 -13.23 4.06
CA LEU A 72 -4.90 -13.45 3.89
C LEU A 72 -5.28 -13.66 2.42
N MET A 73 -4.68 -12.90 1.51
CA MET A 73 -4.87 -13.07 0.07
C MET A 73 -4.40 -14.45 -0.39
N PHE A 74 -3.26 -14.93 0.11
CA PHE A 74 -2.79 -16.28 -0.16
C PHE A 74 -3.77 -17.35 0.36
N LYS A 75 -4.22 -17.24 1.61
CA LYS A 75 -5.24 -18.14 2.18
C LYS A 75 -6.51 -18.18 1.34
N MET A 76 -6.97 -17.02 0.85
CA MET A 76 -8.11 -16.94 -0.07
C MET A 76 -7.82 -17.62 -1.40
N GLY A 77 -6.63 -17.42 -1.97
CA GLY A 77 -6.21 -18.09 -3.20
C GLY A 77 -6.24 -19.62 -3.11
N GLN A 78 -5.99 -20.20 -1.93
CA GLN A 78 -6.02 -21.66 -1.77
C GLN A 78 -7.39 -22.28 -2.09
N THR A 79 -8.49 -21.52 -1.94
CA THR A 79 -9.85 -21.97 -2.26
C THR A 79 -10.42 -21.31 -3.51
N GLU A 80 -9.91 -20.13 -3.89
CA GLU A 80 -10.46 -19.31 -4.97
C GLU A 80 -9.54 -19.23 -6.19
N PRO A 81 -9.86 -19.92 -7.30
CA PRO A 81 -9.00 -19.99 -8.48
C PRO A 81 -8.66 -18.62 -9.07
N MET A 82 -9.61 -17.68 -9.08
CA MET A 82 -9.39 -16.32 -9.59
C MET A 82 -8.24 -15.61 -8.86
N VAL A 83 -8.18 -15.76 -7.53
CA VAL A 83 -7.13 -15.15 -6.70
C VAL A 83 -5.82 -15.91 -6.86
N MET A 84 -5.85 -17.26 -6.91
CA MET A 84 -4.64 -18.06 -7.13
C MET A 84 -3.98 -17.74 -8.48
N HIS A 85 -4.77 -17.61 -9.55
CA HIS A 85 -4.24 -17.20 -10.84
C HIS A 85 -3.52 -15.85 -10.75
N MET A 86 -4.07 -14.86 -10.05
CA MET A 86 -3.38 -13.58 -9.87
C MET A 86 -2.11 -13.68 -9.01
N ILE A 87 -2.12 -14.48 -7.94
CA ILE A 87 -0.93 -14.75 -7.12
C ILE A 87 0.21 -15.30 -7.98
N VAL A 88 -0.10 -16.29 -8.81
CA VAL A 88 0.87 -16.91 -9.72
C VAL A 88 1.33 -15.94 -10.80
N ALA A 89 0.42 -15.15 -11.40
CA ALA A 89 0.76 -14.17 -12.41
C ALA A 89 1.73 -13.09 -11.89
N VAL A 90 1.46 -12.55 -10.70
CA VAL A 90 2.33 -11.58 -10.03
C VAL A 90 3.69 -12.19 -9.69
N GLY A 91 3.70 -13.42 -9.14
CA GLY A 91 4.94 -14.12 -8.81
C GLY A 91 5.84 -14.33 -10.03
N HIS A 92 5.30 -14.90 -11.11
CA HIS A 92 6.05 -15.10 -12.35
C HIS A 92 6.59 -13.80 -12.91
N GLN A 93 5.75 -12.78 -12.99
CA GLN A 93 6.13 -11.51 -13.62
C GLN A 93 7.20 -10.77 -12.83
N GLU A 94 7.07 -10.68 -11.51
CA GLU A 94 8.09 -10.05 -10.67
C GLU A 94 9.42 -10.81 -10.71
N MET A 95 9.37 -12.15 -10.65
CA MET A 95 10.58 -12.97 -10.73
C MET A 95 11.28 -12.83 -12.08
N ASP A 96 10.53 -12.87 -13.19
CA ASP A 96 11.09 -12.72 -14.53
C ASP A 96 11.71 -11.34 -14.73
N PHE A 97 11.05 -10.29 -14.27
CA PHE A 97 11.54 -8.91 -14.40
C PHE A 97 12.86 -8.67 -13.66
N ARG A 98 13.12 -9.45 -12.60
CA ARG A 98 14.38 -9.38 -11.82
C ARG A 98 15.51 -10.22 -12.40
N ARG A 99 15.24 -11.06 -13.40
CA ARG A 99 16.28 -11.86 -14.07
C ARG A 99 17.06 -10.97 -15.04
N SER A 100 18.36 -11.22 -15.16
CA SER A 100 19.22 -10.52 -16.14
C SER A 100 18.81 -10.79 -17.59
N GLN A 101 18.09 -11.88 -17.84
CA GLN A 101 17.51 -12.24 -19.13
C GLN A 101 16.08 -12.72 -18.90
N SER A 102 15.12 -12.06 -19.54
CA SER A 102 13.71 -12.44 -19.45
C SER A 102 13.44 -13.75 -20.20
N SER A 103 12.68 -14.64 -19.59
CA SER A 103 12.21 -15.87 -20.22
C SER A 103 10.88 -15.65 -20.91
N ILE A 104 10.84 -15.88 -22.22
CA ILE A 104 9.59 -15.83 -23.01
C ILE A 104 8.53 -16.75 -22.39
N THR A 105 8.94 -17.93 -21.91
CA THR A 105 8.06 -18.90 -21.24
C THR A 105 7.47 -18.35 -19.95
N ALA A 106 8.26 -17.66 -19.12
CA ALA A 106 7.77 -17.06 -17.87
C ALA A 106 6.78 -15.91 -18.14
N GLN A 107 7.03 -15.07 -19.15
CA GLN A 107 6.11 -14.00 -19.55
C GLN A 107 4.79 -14.55 -20.10
N GLN A 108 4.85 -15.64 -20.86
CA GLN A 108 3.67 -16.34 -21.34
C GLN A 108 2.87 -16.96 -20.19
N ALA A 109 3.55 -17.55 -19.20
CA ALA A 109 2.92 -18.09 -18.00
C ALA A 109 2.22 -16.98 -17.19
N ALA A 110 2.89 -15.87 -16.91
CA ALA A 110 2.30 -14.72 -16.22
C ALA A 110 1.05 -14.20 -16.94
N SER A 111 1.16 -14.01 -18.27
CA SER A 111 0.05 -13.53 -19.11
C SER A 111 -1.12 -14.52 -19.15
N HIS A 112 -0.83 -15.83 -19.19
CA HIS A 112 -1.84 -16.89 -19.18
C HIS A 112 -2.63 -16.89 -17.87
N HIS A 113 -1.95 -16.82 -16.73
CA HIS A 113 -2.60 -16.76 -15.42
C HIS A 113 -3.39 -15.46 -15.24
N TYR A 114 -2.82 -14.31 -15.64
CA TYR A 114 -3.54 -13.03 -15.63
C TYR A 114 -4.83 -13.10 -16.46
N GLY A 115 -4.75 -13.60 -17.70
CA GLY A 115 -5.92 -13.74 -18.58
C GLY A 115 -6.98 -14.71 -18.06
N SER A 116 -6.55 -15.78 -17.37
CA SER A 116 -7.47 -16.73 -16.71
C SER A 116 -8.19 -16.09 -15.53
N ALA A 117 -7.49 -15.34 -14.68
CA ALA A 117 -8.11 -14.58 -13.61
C ALA A 117 -9.10 -13.52 -14.15
N LEU A 118 -8.74 -12.83 -15.23
CA LEU A 118 -9.60 -11.82 -15.85
C LEU A 118 -10.91 -12.42 -16.38
N ARG A 119 -10.86 -13.63 -16.96
CA ARG A 119 -12.05 -14.35 -17.41
C ARG A 119 -12.96 -14.71 -16.23
N LEU A 120 -12.40 -15.31 -15.18
CA LEU A 120 -13.14 -15.64 -13.96
C LEU A 120 -13.75 -14.40 -13.30
N LEU A 121 -13.04 -13.27 -13.33
CA LEU A 121 -13.53 -11.99 -12.84
C LEU A 121 -14.73 -11.51 -13.66
N ALA A 122 -14.64 -11.56 -15.00
CA ALA A 122 -15.73 -11.19 -15.88
C ALA A 122 -17.00 -12.01 -15.61
N ASP A 123 -16.84 -13.33 -15.46
CA ASP A 123 -17.94 -14.24 -15.12
C ASP A 123 -18.54 -13.91 -13.73
N ALA A 124 -17.69 -13.60 -12.74
CA ALA A 124 -18.12 -13.27 -11.38
C ALA A 124 -18.86 -11.92 -11.28
N VAL A 125 -18.57 -10.96 -12.15
CA VAL A 125 -19.25 -9.65 -12.16
C VAL A 125 -20.47 -9.61 -13.08
N GLU A 126 -20.75 -10.66 -13.84
CA GLU A 126 -21.88 -10.72 -14.76
C GLU A 126 -23.23 -10.62 -14.01
N PRO A 127 -24.18 -9.76 -14.45
CA PRO A 127 -25.46 -9.57 -13.75
C PRO A 127 -26.36 -10.81 -13.68
N ALA A 128 -26.19 -11.78 -14.60
CA ALA A 128 -27.01 -12.98 -14.67
C ALA A 128 -26.64 -14.05 -13.63
N ASN A 129 -25.45 -13.94 -13.02
CA ASN A 129 -25.00 -14.87 -12.00
C ASN A 129 -25.55 -14.46 -10.63
N ASN A 130 -26.67 -15.08 -10.24
CA ASN A 130 -27.38 -14.88 -8.97
C ASN A 130 -26.59 -15.34 -7.72
N SER A 131 -25.37 -15.86 -7.87
CA SER A 131 -24.49 -16.11 -6.71
C SER A 131 -24.13 -14.77 -6.09
N ALA A 132 -24.32 -14.62 -4.78
CA ALA A 132 -23.88 -13.42 -4.06
C ALA A 132 -22.42 -13.11 -4.44
N LYS A 133 -22.21 -12.00 -5.16
CA LYS A 133 -20.88 -11.56 -5.59
C LYS A 133 -20.02 -11.43 -4.34
N ASN A 134 -19.07 -12.35 -4.15
CA ASN A 134 -18.18 -12.27 -3.01
C ASN A 134 -17.18 -11.14 -3.24
N LEU A 135 -17.52 -9.97 -2.70
CA LEU A 135 -16.76 -8.75 -2.85
C LEU A 135 -15.31 -8.91 -2.36
N ASP A 136 -15.08 -9.75 -1.34
CA ASP A 136 -13.74 -10.01 -0.82
C ASP A 136 -12.83 -10.63 -1.90
N ILE A 137 -13.35 -11.58 -2.67
CA ILE A 137 -12.62 -12.26 -3.74
C ILE A 137 -12.40 -11.31 -4.92
N ILE A 138 -13.46 -10.62 -5.35
CA ILE A 138 -13.42 -9.67 -6.47
C ILE A 138 -12.41 -8.55 -6.21
N LEU A 139 -12.47 -7.92 -5.03
CA LEU A 139 -11.55 -6.85 -4.68
C LEU A 139 -10.12 -7.35 -4.50
N THR A 140 -9.92 -8.57 -4.00
CA THR A 140 -8.58 -9.17 -3.90
C THR A 140 -7.95 -9.35 -5.28
N ALA A 141 -8.70 -9.94 -6.22
CA ALA A 141 -8.24 -10.12 -7.59
C ALA A 141 -7.94 -8.76 -8.26
N LEU A 142 -8.85 -7.79 -8.12
CA LEU A 142 -8.67 -6.44 -8.65
C LEU A 142 -7.46 -5.72 -8.05
N TRP A 143 -7.22 -5.83 -6.73
CA TRP A 143 -6.03 -5.26 -6.11
C TRP A 143 -4.74 -5.87 -6.67
N LEU A 144 -4.68 -7.19 -6.82
CA LEU A 144 -3.53 -7.88 -7.43
C LEU A 144 -3.34 -7.47 -8.90
N MET A 145 -4.42 -7.34 -9.67
CA MET A 145 -4.37 -6.85 -11.05
C MET A 145 -3.87 -5.41 -11.11
N LEU A 146 -4.30 -4.55 -10.19
CA LEU A 146 -3.83 -3.17 -10.11
C LEU A 146 -2.34 -3.11 -9.80
N ILE A 147 -1.83 -3.86 -8.81
CA ILE A 147 -0.39 -3.92 -8.52
C ILE A 147 0.40 -4.43 -9.74
N TYR A 148 -0.07 -5.50 -10.38
CA TYR A 148 0.53 -6.05 -11.59
C TYR A 148 0.64 -4.98 -12.69
N GLU A 149 -0.46 -4.30 -12.99
CA GLU A 149 -0.51 -3.28 -14.05
C GLU A 149 0.25 -2.01 -13.67
N GLN A 150 0.28 -1.63 -12.39
CA GLN A 150 1.09 -0.52 -11.90
C GLN A 150 2.59 -0.82 -12.07
N GLN A 151 3.04 -2.07 -11.93
CA GLN A 151 4.45 -2.39 -12.11
C GLN A 151 4.80 -2.67 -13.57
N PHE A 152 3.95 -3.40 -14.31
CA PHE A 152 4.32 -4.03 -15.59
C PHE A 152 3.43 -3.64 -16.77
N GLY A 153 2.37 -2.89 -16.53
CA GLY A 153 1.40 -2.45 -17.53
C GLY A 153 1.99 -1.54 -18.60
N ASP A 154 1.17 -1.24 -19.61
CA ASP A 154 1.58 -0.48 -20.78
C ASP A 154 1.81 1.02 -20.52
N GLU A 155 2.42 1.71 -21.49
CA GLU A 155 2.71 3.16 -21.50
C GLU A 155 1.48 4.06 -21.51
N ARG A 156 0.27 3.49 -21.63
CA ARG A 156 -1.00 4.20 -21.65
C ARG A 156 -1.89 3.89 -20.44
N CYS A 157 -1.44 3.01 -19.54
CA CYS A 157 -2.14 2.55 -18.35
C CYS A 157 -3.58 2.04 -18.64
N ARG A 158 -3.83 1.43 -19.81
CA ARG A 158 -5.21 1.10 -20.25
C ARG A 158 -5.89 0.06 -19.36
N ALA A 159 -5.22 -1.05 -19.11
CA ALA A 159 -5.75 -2.12 -18.26
C ALA A 159 -5.90 -1.64 -16.81
N TYR A 160 -4.89 -0.95 -16.29
CA TYR A 160 -4.94 -0.32 -14.96
C TYR A 160 -6.18 0.58 -14.77
N LEU A 161 -6.42 1.48 -15.73
CA LEU A 161 -7.59 2.36 -15.71
C LEU A 161 -8.91 1.59 -15.80
N SER A 162 -8.97 0.57 -16.65
CA SER A 162 -10.17 -0.26 -16.81
C SER A 162 -10.54 -0.96 -15.50
N HIS A 163 -9.54 -1.45 -14.75
CA HIS A 163 -9.75 -2.07 -13.44
C HIS A 163 -10.26 -1.06 -12.40
N LEU A 164 -9.69 0.16 -12.35
CA LEU A 164 -10.15 1.23 -11.46
C LEU A 164 -11.60 1.63 -11.75
N GLN A 165 -11.95 1.79 -13.03
CA GLN A 165 -13.33 2.07 -13.46
C GLN A 165 -14.28 0.93 -13.13
N GLY A 166 -13.82 -0.32 -13.27
CA GLY A 166 -14.55 -1.51 -12.84
C GLY A 166 -14.85 -1.50 -11.34
N VAL A 167 -13.86 -1.21 -10.50
CA VAL A 167 -14.05 -1.05 -9.05
C VAL A 167 -15.05 0.06 -8.74
N ALA A 168 -14.89 1.24 -9.35
CA ALA A 168 -15.80 2.37 -9.13
C ALA A 168 -17.25 2.01 -9.49
N SER A 169 -17.45 1.33 -10.62
CA SER A 169 -18.76 0.87 -11.09
C SER A 169 -19.37 -0.16 -10.12
N LEU A 170 -18.57 -1.12 -9.62
CA LEU A 170 -19.02 -2.09 -8.62
C LEU A 170 -19.51 -1.39 -7.34
N LEU A 171 -18.76 -0.40 -6.86
CA LEU A 171 -19.12 0.38 -5.66
C LEU A 171 -20.38 1.20 -5.87
N GLN A 172 -20.55 1.82 -7.04
CA GLN A 172 -21.75 2.60 -7.38
C GLN A 172 -23.01 1.71 -7.42
N VAL A 173 -22.94 0.53 -8.03
CA VAL A 173 -24.05 -0.44 -8.06
C VAL A 173 -24.45 -0.90 -6.66
N GLN A 174 -23.49 -1.00 -5.75
CA GLN A 174 -23.69 -1.54 -4.40
C GLN A 174 -23.88 -0.44 -3.32
N SER A 175 -23.88 0.84 -3.72
CA SER A 175 -23.83 2.03 -2.86
C SER A 175 -25.03 2.21 -1.91
N GLY A 176 -26.20 1.63 -2.22
CA GLY A 176 -27.38 1.67 -1.35
C GLY A 176 -27.29 0.79 -0.10
N ASN A 177 -26.34 -0.15 -0.06
CA ASN A 177 -26.31 -1.25 0.90
C ASN A 177 -24.98 -1.36 1.67
N LEU A 178 -23.83 -1.19 1.01
CA LEU A 178 -22.53 -1.64 1.52
C LEU A 178 -21.93 -0.89 2.71
N LEU A 179 -22.07 0.43 2.80
CA LEU A 179 -21.36 1.22 3.81
C LEU A 179 -22.24 1.66 4.99
N GLN A 180 -23.13 0.77 5.44
CA GLN A 180 -23.59 0.84 6.83
C GLN A 180 -22.47 0.35 7.76
N ILE A 181 -21.46 1.20 7.98
CA ILE A 181 -20.41 0.95 8.97
C ILE A 181 -21.12 0.85 10.34
N PRO A 182 -21.12 -0.32 11.00
CA PRO A 182 -21.77 -0.49 12.28
C PRO A 182 -21.12 0.42 13.33
N PRO A 183 -21.89 1.01 14.27
CA PRO A 183 -21.30 1.67 15.42
C PRO A 183 -20.45 0.65 16.21
N HIS A 184 -19.22 1.02 16.55
CA HIS A 184 -18.29 0.17 17.27
C HIS A 184 -18.86 -0.17 18.67
N LYS A 185 -19.33 -1.41 18.88
CA LYS A 185 -19.72 -1.89 20.22
C LYS A 185 -18.52 -2.57 20.89
N LEU A 186 -17.96 -1.94 21.91
CA LEU A 186 -16.97 -2.60 22.79
C LEU A 186 -17.63 -3.83 23.44
N GLY A 187 -16.98 -5.00 23.33
CA GLY A 187 -17.31 -6.18 24.14
C GLY A 187 -18.30 -7.20 23.56
N ALA A 188 -18.83 -7.02 22.34
CA ALA A 188 -19.87 -7.90 21.77
C ALA A 188 -19.42 -8.82 20.62
N GLN A 189 -18.12 -8.91 20.31
CA GLN A 189 -17.64 -9.82 19.24
C GLN A 189 -17.12 -11.12 19.85
N GLY A 190 -17.77 -12.22 19.47
CA GLY A 190 -17.50 -13.56 19.97
C GLY A 190 -16.04 -13.99 19.76
N ARG A 191 -15.53 -14.81 20.70
CA ARG A 191 -14.16 -15.34 20.77
C ARG A 191 -13.89 -16.43 19.71
N GLY A 192 -14.29 -16.22 18.46
CA GLY A 192 -14.11 -17.16 17.36
C GLY A 192 -13.21 -16.58 16.28
N SER A 193 -12.31 -17.40 15.74
CA SER A 193 -11.57 -17.10 14.50
C SER A 193 -12.59 -16.80 13.39
N ILE A 194 -12.56 -15.60 12.82
CA ILE A 194 -13.27 -15.32 11.56
C ILE A 194 -12.43 -15.96 10.45
N ALA A 195 -12.45 -17.29 10.40
CA ALA A 195 -12.02 -18.01 9.22
C ALA A 195 -12.99 -17.62 8.10
N LEU A 196 -12.58 -16.65 7.26
CA LEU A 196 -13.11 -16.30 5.92
C LEU A 196 -14.46 -16.95 5.59
N ARG A 197 -15.47 -16.72 6.42
CA ARG A 197 -16.68 -17.51 6.38
C ARG A 197 -17.57 -16.91 5.33
N ALA A 198 -17.73 -17.66 4.25
CA ALA A 198 -18.97 -17.74 3.49
C ALA A 198 -20.13 -18.18 4.41
N ASP A 199 -20.45 -17.42 5.45
CA ASP A 199 -21.72 -17.54 6.14
C ASP A 199 -22.74 -16.77 5.31
N CYS A 200 -23.22 -17.45 4.26
CA CYS A 200 -24.50 -17.20 3.61
C CYS A 200 -25.64 -17.43 4.63
N SER A 201 -25.72 -16.62 5.68
CA SER A 201 -26.87 -16.60 6.59
C SER A 201 -26.94 -15.33 7.42
N SER A 202 -27.14 -14.19 6.75
CA SER A 202 -28.12 -13.17 7.16
C SER A 202 -28.07 -12.02 6.15
N GLN A 203 -29.23 -11.43 5.88
CA GLN A 203 -29.46 -10.32 4.97
C GLN A 203 -28.82 -9.00 5.44
N ASP A 204 -27.56 -9.00 5.82
CA ASP A 204 -26.84 -7.76 6.14
C ASP A 204 -25.99 -7.40 4.92
N SER A 205 -26.52 -6.50 4.09
CA SER A 205 -25.89 -6.04 2.86
C SER A 205 -24.65 -5.15 3.11
N LYS A 206 -23.83 -5.45 4.10
CA LYS A 206 -22.73 -4.62 4.62
C LYS A 206 -21.38 -5.07 4.06
N ILE A 207 -20.46 -4.13 3.85
CA ILE A 207 -19.08 -4.43 3.46
C ILE A 207 -18.37 -5.21 4.57
N SER A 208 -17.62 -6.24 4.21
CA SER A 208 -16.78 -6.96 5.18
C SER A 208 -15.62 -6.08 5.65
N ILE A 209 -15.06 -6.39 6.82
CA ILE A 209 -13.85 -5.73 7.35
C ILE A 209 -12.65 -5.97 6.41
N TYR A 210 -12.60 -7.13 5.76
CA TYR A 210 -11.57 -7.48 4.78
C TYR A 210 -11.68 -6.64 3.50
N ALA A 211 -12.86 -6.60 2.87
CA ALA A 211 -13.12 -5.78 1.69
C ALA A 211 -12.83 -4.30 1.98
N ALA A 212 -13.23 -3.79 3.15
CA ALA A 212 -12.90 -2.43 3.56
C ALA A 212 -11.37 -2.20 3.62
N ARG A 213 -10.60 -3.17 4.14
CA ARG A 213 -9.13 -3.08 4.15
C ARG A 213 -8.54 -3.08 2.75
N VAL A 214 -9.01 -3.95 1.86
CA VAL A 214 -8.52 -4.01 0.47
C VAL A 214 -8.88 -2.73 -0.29
N LEU A 215 -10.08 -2.18 -0.10
CA LEU A 215 -10.50 -0.92 -0.72
C LEU A 215 -9.61 0.25 -0.34
N ILE A 216 -9.13 0.34 0.91
CA ILE A 216 -8.18 1.39 1.31
C ILE A 216 -6.92 1.33 0.46
N TRP A 217 -6.40 0.13 0.19
CA TRP A 217 -5.24 -0.03 -0.69
C TRP A 217 -5.55 0.29 -2.15
N ILE A 218 -6.74 -0.04 -2.64
CA ILE A 218 -7.16 0.36 -3.99
C ILE A 218 -7.28 1.89 -4.09
N VAL A 219 -7.78 2.57 -3.05
CA VAL A 219 -7.84 4.04 -2.97
C VAL A 219 -6.47 4.66 -3.10
N LEU A 220 -5.46 4.11 -2.42
CA LEU A 220 -4.06 4.54 -2.57
C LEU A 220 -3.57 4.46 -4.01
N LEU A 221 -3.85 3.33 -4.67
CA LEU A 221 -3.49 3.09 -6.08
C LEU A 221 -4.23 4.02 -7.04
N ASP A 222 -5.52 4.28 -6.80
CA ASP A 222 -6.35 5.20 -7.58
C ASP A 222 -5.92 6.67 -7.41
N SER A 223 -5.54 7.07 -6.20
CA SER A 223 -5.00 8.42 -5.93
C SER A 223 -3.65 8.62 -6.61
N ALA A 224 -2.79 7.60 -6.62
CA ALA A 224 -1.54 7.64 -7.36
C ALA A 224 -1.78 7.79 -8.85
N ALA A 225 -2.74 7.05 -9.39
CA ALA A 225 -3.17 7.13 -10.77
C ALA A 225 -3.66 8.54 -11.13
N ALA A 226 -4.50 9.13 -10.28
CA ALA A 226 -5.07 10.46 -10.47
C ALA A 226 -3.98 11.54 -10.65
N THR A 227 -2.85 11.45 -9.93
CA THR A 227 -1.74 12.42 -10.09
C THR A 227 -1.13 12.42 -11.49
N SER A 228 -1.12 11.26 -12.14
CA SER A 228 -0.67 11.10 -13.53
C SER A 228 -1.74 11.45 -14.57
N GLY A 229 -2.89 12.00 -14.14
CA GLY A 229 -4.01 12.34 -15.01
C GLY A 229 -4.90 11.16 -15.39
N VAL A 230 -4.69 9.97 -14.80
CA VAL A 230 -5.46 8.76 -15.12
C VAL A 230 -6.01 8.13 -13.84
N GLY A 231 -7.28 8.31 -13.50
CA GLY A 231 -7.84 7.69 -12.28
C GLY A 231 -8.65 8.67 -11.43
N GLY A 232 -8.83 8.35 -10.15
CA GLY A 232 -9.66 9.11 -9.21
C GLY A 232 -11.10 8.62 -9.10
N HIS A 233 -11.52 7.70 -9.97
CA HIS A 233 -12.88 7.18 -10.05
C HIS A 233 -13.30 6.43 -8.78
N VAL A 234 -12.36 5.67 -8.18
CA VAL A 234 -12.66 4.89 -6.97
C VAL A 234 -12.78 5.82 -5.77
N ASN A 235 -11.87 6.79 -5.64
CA ASN A 235 -11.93 7.83 -4.62
C ASN A 235 -13.26 8.60 -4.70
N GLU A 236 -13.65 9.05 -5.88
CA GLU A 236 -14.92 9.76 -6.11
C GLU A 236 -16.13 8.90 -5.73
N ALA A 237 -16.15 7.63 -6.14
CA ALA A 237 -17.24 6.71 -5.80
C ALA A 237 -17.35 6.47 -4.29
N ILE A 238 -16.22 6.26 -3.60
CA ILE A 238 -16.19 6.06 -2.14
C ILE A 238 -16.63 7.32 -1.39
N LEU A 239 -16.13 8.49 -1.78
CA LEU A 239 -16.52 9.75 -1.14
C LEU A 239 -18.00 10.04 -1.33
N THR A 240 -18.49 9.89 -2.57
CA THR A 240 -19.92 10.03 -2.86
C THR A 240 -20.74 9.10 -1.98
N MET A 241 -20.37 7.82 -1.88
CA MET A 241 -21.07 6.85 -1.03
C MET A 241 -20.98 7.19 0.47
N LEU A 242 -19.81 7.61 0.97
CA LEU A 242 -19.60 7.94 2.38
C LEU A 242 -20.30 9.25 2.81
N LEU A 243 -20.51 10.18 1.87
CA LEU A 243 -21.08 11.50 2.12
C LEU A 243 -22.58 11.58 1.79
N SER A 244 -23.09 10.78 0.85
CA SER A 244 -24.47 10.87 0.35
C SER A 244 -25.49 10.07 1.15
N ASN A 245 -25.14 9.55 2.33
CA ASN A 245 -26.01 8.64 3.07
C ASN A 245 -27.29 9.36 3.57
N PRO A 246 -28.49 9.03 3.04
CA PRO A 246 -29.72 9.79 3.30
C PRO A 246 -30.38 9.47 4.65
N THR A 247 -29.99 8.37 5.30
CA THR A 247 -30.73 7.82 6.45
C THR A 247 -30.34 8.38 7.82
N ASP A 248 -29.35 9.28 7.89
CA ASP A 248 -28.80 9.72 9.17
C ASP A 248 -28.52 11.24 9.16
N SER A 249 -29.61 12.01 9.09
CA SER A 249 -29.59 13.47 8.91
C SER A 249 -29.08 14.27 10.11
N GLN A 250 -28.68 13.64 11.22
CA GLN A 250 -28.35 14.39 12.45
C GLN A 250 -26.98 14.10 13.10
N LEU A 251 -26.23 13.06 12.73
CA LEU A 251 -25.05 12.65 13.53
C LEU A 251 -23.74 12.34 12.78
N ARG A 252 -23.72 12.33 11.44
CA ARG A 252 -22.49 12.04 10.68
C ARG A 252 -21.91 13.29 10.04
N SER A 253 -20.66 13.60 10.37
CA SER A 253 -19.89 14.70 9.77
C SER A 253 -19.84 14.54 8.24
N ARG A 254 -20.25 15.58 7.50
CA ARG A 254 -20.06 15.74 6.04
C ARG A 254 -18.60 16.01 5.64
N ASP A 255 -17.73 16.02 6.64
CA ASP A 255 -16.29 16.17 6.50
C ASP A 255 -15.66 14.92 5.85
N PRO A 256 -15.05 15.06 4.65
CA PRO A 256 -14.37 13.97 3.96
C PRO A 256 -13.20 13.36 4.74
N ILE A 257 -12.45 14.16 5.50
CA ILE A 257 -11.30 13.69 6.29
C ILE A 257 -11.79 12.68 7.32
N LYS A 258 -12.87 13.02 8.05
CA LYS A 258 -13.52 12.09 8.98
C LYS A 258 -14.15 10.89 8.27
N ALA A 259 -14.63 11.05 7.04
CA ALA A 259 -15.21 9.96 6.27
C ALA A 259 -14.17 8.87 5.95
N VAL A 260 -13.00 9.27 5.46
CA VAL A 260 -11.88 8.37 5.16
C VAL A 260 -11.37 7.71 6.45
N ALA A 261 -11.22 8.49 7.53
CA ALA A 261 -10.79 7.96 8.83
C ALA A 261 -11.72 6.86 9.38
N ARG A 262 -13.04 6.98 9.15
CA ARG A 262 -14.02 5.95 9.55
C ARG A 262 -13.80 4.62 8.82
N LEU A 263 -13.53 4.66 7.51
CA LEU A 263 -13.26 3.44 6.73
C LEU A 263 -11.97 2.77 7.22
N HIS A 264 -10.92 3.55 7.45
CA HIS A 264 -9.67 3.05 8.01
C HIS A 264 -9.89 2.41 9.40
N HIS A 265 -10.58 3.12 10.29
CA HIS A 265 -10.87 2.64 11.64
C HIS A 265 -11.70 1.34 11.63
N TYR A 266 -12.73 1.26 10.78
CA TYR A 266 -13.57 0.06 10.64
C TYR A 266 -12.76 -1.19 10.29
N SER A 267 -11.72 -1.05 9.48
CA SER A 267 -10.90 -2.17 9.03
C SER A 267 -9.73 -2.54 9.98
N ASN A 268 -9.53 -1.82 11.09
CA ASN A 268 -8.37 -2.00 11.99
C ASN A 268 -8.35 -3.33 12.73
N SER A 269 -9.50 -3.94 12.97
CA SER A 269 -9.56 -5.22 13.68
C SER A 269 -9.31 -6.44 12.77
N LEU A 270 -9.03 -6.25 11.47
CA LEU A 270 -8.96 -7.33 10.49
C LEU A 270 -8.08 -8.49 10.94
N TYR A 271 -6.82 -8.22 11.27
CA TYR A 271 -5.84 -9.27 11.53
C TYR A 271 -6.18 -10.03 12.82
N ARG A 272 -6.51 -9.31 13.90
CA ARG A 272 -6.99 -9.94 15.14
C ARG A 272 -8.21 -10.84 14.89
N LEU A 273 -9.16 -10.41 14.06
CA LEU A 273 -10.36 -11.21 13.78
C LEU A 273 -10.07 -12.43 12.90
N ALA A 274 -9.19 -12.28 11.90
CA ALA A 274 -8.89 -13.34 10.95
C ALA A 274 -8.06 -14.48 11.55
N TRP A 275 -7.20 -14.21 12.55
CA TRP A 275 -6.42 -15.22 13.25
C TRP A 275 -6.93 -15.57 14.66
N GLY A 276 -7.82 -14.75 15.24
CA GLY A 276 -8.41 -15.00 16.56
C GLY A 276 -7.34 -15.19 17.64
N ASP A 277 -7.47 -16.27 18.41
CA ASP A 277 -6.53 -16.62 19.48
C ASP A 277 -5.13 -17.01 18.97
N ALA A 278 -4.99 -17.35 17.69
CA ALA A 278 -3.70 -17.63 17.06
C ALA A 278 -2.94 -16.36 16.65
N TYR A 279 -3.51 -15.17 16.86
CA TYR A 279 -2.86 -13.90 16.56
C TYR A 279 -1.86 -13.50 17.66
N PRO A 280 -0.55 -13.37 17.37
CA PRO A 280 0.45 -13.09 18.40
C PRO A 280 0.21 -11.77 19.12
N GLN A 281 0.48 -11.75 20.43
CA GLN A 281 0.36 -10.52 21.23
C GLN A 281 1.35 -9.44 20.78
N SER A 282 2.54 -9.81 20.32
CA SER A 282 3.51 -8.88 19.73
C SER A 282 2.94 -8.18 18.48
N GLU A 283 2.18 -8.89 17.65
CA GLU A 283 1.54 -8.32 16.46
C GLU A 283 0.37 -7.40 16.82
N LEU A 284 -0.35 -7.66 17.92
CA LEU A 284 -1.40 -6.76 18.43
C LEU A 284 -0.82 -5.42 18.89
N VAL A 285 0.32 -5.44 19.58
CA VAL A 285 1.00 -4.22 20.03
C VAL A 285 1.54 -3.46 18.81
N ASP A 286 2.20 -4.15 17.89
CA ASP A 286 2.69 -3.57 16.63
C ASP A 286 1.56 -2.91 15.80
N ASP A 287 0.37 -3.51 15.74
CA ASP A 287 -0.80 -2.92 15.08
C ASP A 287 -1.27 -1.61 15.74
N VAL A 288 -1.14 -1.49 17.06
CA VAL A 288 -1.48 -0.26 17.80
C VAL A 288 -0.44 0.81 17.53
N GLU A 289 0.85 0.47 17.62
CA GLU A 289 1.97 1.39 17.39
C GLU A 289 1.97 1.97 15.98
N ASN A 290 1.69 1.14 14.97
CA ASN A 290 1.68 1.57 13.57
C ASN A 290 0.35 2.20 13.12
N ARG A 291 -0.68 2.21 13.97
CA ARG A 291 -2.02 2.66 13.57
C ARG A 291 -2.04 4.08 13.03
N ASN A 292 -1.37 5.01 13.72
CA ASN A 292 -1.40 6.42 13.38
C ASN A 292 -0.64 6.72 12.08
N VAL A 293 0.51 6.05 11.85
CA VAL A 293 1.26 6.25 10.60
C VAL A 293 0.51 5.73 9.38
N TYR A 294 -0.22 4.61 9.49
CA TYR A 294 -1.08 4.16 8.39
C TYR A 294 -2.37 4.99 8.23
N ALA A 295 -2.88 5.58 9.32
CA ALA A 295 -3.95 6.57 9.22
C ALA A 295 -3.48 7.79 8.40
N LEU A 296 -2.28 8.31 8.69
CA LEU A 296 -1.65 9.37 7.88
C LEU A 296 -1.56 8.96 6.41
N LEU A 297 -1.11 7.73 6.10
CA LEU A 297 -1.05 7.25 4.71
C LEU A 297 -2.42 7.31 4.01
N GLY A 298 -3.50 6.93 4.69
CA GLY A 298 -4.86 7.06 4.18
C GLY A 298 -5.27 8.51 3.91
N HIS A 299 -4.92 9.44 4.80
CA HIS A 299 -5.15 10.87 4.58
C HIS A 299 -4.29 11.42 3.42
N CYS A 300 -3.04 10.97 3.29
CA CYS A 300 -2.20 11.32 2.16
C CYS A 300 -2.80 10.88 0.83
N ALA A 301 -3.35 9.67 0.73
CA ALA A 301 -4.05 9.21 -0.47
C ALA A 301 -5.22 10.14 -0.83
N TYR A 302 -6.01 10.55 0.16
CA TYR A 302 -7.12 11.48 -0.05
C TYR A 302 -6.67 12.86 -0.51
N LEU A 303 -5.67 13.46 0.16
CA LEU A 303 -5.13 14.76 -0.23
C LEU A 303 -4.48 14.72 -1.62
N ARG A 304 -3.75 13.64 -1.94
CA ARG A 304 -3.18 13.40 -3.27
C ARG A 304 -4.27 13.36 -4.36
N PHE A 305 -5.40 12.73 -4.07
CA PHE A 305 -6.58 12.76 -4.96
C PHE A 305 -7.19 14.17 -5.09
N LEU A 306 -7.34 14.93 -4.00
CA LEU A 306 -7.84 16.30 -4.04
C LEU A 306 -6.94 17.22 -4.88
N THR A 307 -5.63 17.17 -4.66
CA THR A 307 -4.65 17.91 -5.45
C THR A 307 -4.72 17.51 -6.92
N ALA A 308 -4.92 16.22 -7.19
CA ALA A 308 -5.05 15.73 -8.55
C ALA A 308 -6.30 16.24 -9.28
N GLN A 309 -7.45 16.32 -8.59
CA GLN A 309 -8.67 16.92 -9.13
C GLN A 309 -8.51 18.43 -9.33
N LEU A 310 -7.85 19.11 -8.40
CA LEU A 310 -7.57 20.53 -8.52
C LEU A 310 -6.77 20.85 -9.79
N ALA A 311 -5.76 20.04 -10.11
CA ALA A 311 -4.99 20.17 -11.34
C ALA A 311 -5.85 20.04 -12.60
N THR A 312 -6.82 19.11 -12.62
CA THR A 312 -7.78 19.00 -13.73
C THR A 312 -8.71 20.21 -13.77
N LEU A 313 -9.20 20.68 -12.62
CA LEU A 313 -10.09 21.83 -12.53
C LEU A 313 -9.43 23.13 -13.01
N TYR A 314 -8.12 23.30 -12.81
CA TYR A 314 -7.37 24.43 -13.37
C TYR A 314 -7.37 24.46 -14.91
N LEU A 315 -7.48 23.31 -15.58
CA LEU A 315 -7.60 23.24 -17.04
C LEU A 315 -9.03 23.57 -17.49
N ASP A 316 -10.03 23.07 -16.78
CA ASP A 316 -11.44 23.17 -17.18
C ASP A 316 -12.09 24.50 -16.76
N ASN A 317 -11.82 24.97 -15.54
CA ASN A 317 -12.43 26.17 -14.95
C ASN A 317 -11.50 26.83 -13.90
N PRO A 318 -10.57 27.70 -14.36
CA PRO A 318 -9.58 28.35 -13.48
C PRO A 318 -10.17 29.14 -12.31
N ASP A 319 -11.29 29.84 -12.51
CA ASP A 319 -11.90 30.67 -11.46
C ASP A 319 -12.43 29.80 -10.31
N SER A 320 -13.07 28.68 -10.63
CA SER A 320 -13.51 27.69 -9.64
C SER A 320 -12.30 27.02 -8.95
N ALA A 321 -11.24 26.75 -9.71
CA ALA A 321 -10.02 26.13 -9.18
C ALA A 321 -9.37 26.98 -8.08
N VAL A 322 -9.32 28.31 -8.22
CA VAL A 322 -8.76 29.19 -7.19
C VAL A 322 -9.53 29.10 -5.87
N SER A 323 -10.86 29.05 -5.93
CA SER A 323 -11.69 28.85 -4.72
C SER A 323 -11.44 27.48 -4.10
N GLN A 324 -11.44 26.42 -4.92
CA GLN A 324 -11.20 25.06 -4.46
C GLN A 324 -9.79 24.86 -3.89
N ALA A 325 -8.79 25.57 -4.41
CA ALA A 325 -7.42 25.52 -3.91
C ALA A 325 -7.32 25.91 -2.43
N GLN A 326 -8.12 26.87 -1.97
CA GLN A 326 -8.16 27.27 -0.55
C GLN A 326 -8.70 26.14 0.34
N ALA A 327 -9.73 25.42 -0.12
CA ALA A 327 -10.28 24.28 0.61
C ALA A 327 -9.30 23.09 0.66
N VAL A 328 -8.55 22.87 -0.43
CA VAL A 328 -7.48 21.85 -0.47
C VAL A 328 -6.32 22.24 0.45
N GLU A 329 -5.87 23.49 0.44
CA GLU A 329 -4.81 23.97 1.34
C GLU A 329 -5.21 23.80 2.82
N TYR A 330 -6.44 24.21 3.17
CA TYR A 330 -6.99 23.99 4.51
C TYR A 330 -6.99 22.50 4.91
N SER A 331 -7.35 21.61 3.99
CA SER A 331 -7.34 20.16 4.25
C SER A 331 -5.92 19.62 4.48
N ILE A 332 -4.92 20.15 3.75
CA ILE A 332 -3.50 19.81 3.95
C ILE A 332 -3.03 20.28 5.33
N ASP A 333 -3.45 21.48 5.76
CA ASP A 333 -3.14 22.04 7.07
C ASP A 333 -3.79 21.23 8.20
N GLU A 334 -5.08 20.90 8.07
CA GLU A 334 -5.81 20.10 9.05
C GLU A 334 -5.18 18.72 9.26
N VAL A 335 -4.73 18.05 8.18
CA VAL A 335 -4.00 16.78 8.28
C VAL A 335 -2.61 16.98 8.92
N GLY A 336 -1.92 18.07 8.59
CA GLY A 336 -0.64 18.41 9.21
C GLY A 336 -0.76 18.60 10.73
N ASP A 337 -1.82 19.29 11.16
CA ASP A 337 -2.12 19.49 12.57
C ASP A 337 -2.53 18.19 13.27
N LEU A 338 -3.37 17.38 12.63
CA LEU A 338 -3.84 16.10 13.17
C LEU A 338 -2.70 15.11 13.44
N PHE A 339 -1.65 15.13 12.60
CA PHE A 339 -0.50 14.23 12.71
C PHE A 339 0.77 14.93 13.17
N ARG A 340 0.67 16.14 13.76
CA ARG A 340 1.81 16.96 14.14
C ARG A 340 2.87 16.22 14.96
N GLU A 341 2.45 15.53 16.02
CA GLU A 341 3.36 14.76 16.88
C GLU A 341 4.13 13.68 16.10
N LEU A 342 3.46 13.02 15.15
CA LEU A 342 4.09 12.02 14.29
C LEU A 342 5.15 12.65 13.36
N MET A 343 4.86 13.85 12.83
CA MET A 343 5.80 14.59 12.00
C MET A 343 7.01 15.10 12.80
N GLU A 344 6.78 15.59 14.02
CA GLU A 344 7.85 16.04 14.94
C GLU A 344 8.77 14.87 15.30
N VAL A 345 8.21 13.70 15.65
CA VAL A 345 9.02 12.50 15.91
C VAL A 345 9.81 12.09 14.67
N ALA A 346 9.21 12.14 13.48
CA ALA A 346 9.90 11.80 12.24
C ALA A 346 11.06 12.76 11.94
N HIS A 347 10.89 14.06 12.19
CA HIS A 347 11.93 15.08 12.03
C HIS A 347 13.15 14.80 12.92
N GLU A 348 12.90 14.40 14.17
CA GLU A 348 13.94 14.09 15.16
C GLU A 348 14.64 12.73 14.94
N LEU A 349 14.17 11.92 13.98
CA LEU A 349 14.84 10.67 13.63
C LEU A 349 16.24 10.93 13.11
N THR A 350 17.20 10.16 13.61
CA THR A 350 18.60 10.20 13.19
C THR A 350 19.02 8.88 12.54
N LEU A 351 20.16 8.88 11.84
CA LEU A 351 20.78 7.66 11.31
C LEU A 351 21.14 6.62 12.38
N GLU A 352 21.18 7.01 13.66
CA GLU A 352 21.41 6.10 14.77
C GLU A 352 20.13 5.38 15.20
N THR A 353 18.95 5.91 14.82
CA THR A 353 17.67 5.34 15.20
C THR A 353 17.41 4.05 14.41
N ASN A 354 17.31 2.96 15.16
CA ASN A 354 17.24 1.61 14.63
C ASN A 354 15.99 1.37 13.76
N ASN A 355 16.21 0.97 12.51
CA ASN A 355 15.17 0.69 11.53
C ASN A 355 14.51 -0.69 11.68
N SER A 356 15.00 -1.54 12.59
CA SER A 356 14.37 -2.84 12.91
C SER A 356 13.01 -2.69 13.60
N HIS A 357 12.75 -1.53 14.23
CA HIS A 357 11.43 -1.21 14.74
C HIS A 357 10.54 -0.75 13.59
N ARG A 358 9.49 -1.52 13.29
CA ARG A 358 8.61 -1.31 12.13
C ARG A 358 8.02 0.11 12.05
N LEU A 359 7.67 0.71 13.19
CA LEU A 359 7.19 2.10 13.25
C LEU A 359 8.18 3.10 12.65
N VAL A 360 9.48 2.96 12.94
CA VAL A 360 10.54 3.87 12.43
C VAL A 360 10.65 3.73 10.90
N ALA A 361 10.68 2.49 10.40
CA ALA A 361 10.69 2.23 8.97
C ALA A 361 9.45 2.80 8.26
N ASN A 362 8.26 2.67 8.88
CA ASN A 362 7.04 3.23 8.34
C ASN A 362 6.98 4.76 8.40
N MET A 363 7.50 5.40 9.45
CA MET A 363 7.62 6.86 9.52
C MET A 363 8.50 7.37 8.36
N ARG A 364 9.68 6.77 8.18
CA ARG A 364 10.60 7.09 7.09
C ARG A 364 9.98 6.90 5.71
N ALA A 365 9.07 5.94 5.55
CA ALA A 365 8.39 5.64 4.28
C ALA A 365 7.17 6.52 4.00
N ILE A 366 6.38 6.85 5.02
CA ILE A 366 5.04 7.43 4.87
C ILE A 366 5.02 8.94 5.11
N VAL A 367 5.80 9.45 6.06
CA VAL A 367 5.87 10.90 6.32
C VAL A 367 6.30 11.70 5.08
N PRO A 368 7.27 11.22 4.25
CA PRO A 368 7.59 11.88 2.98
C PRO A 368 6.40 12.03 2.02
N MET A 369 5.38 11.16 2.10
CA MET A 369 4.17 11.28 1.27
C MET A 369 3.39 12.56 1.59
N TYR A 370 3.33 12.96 2.87
CA TYR A 370 2.68 14.21 3.27
C TYR A 370 3.41 15.43 2.69
N TYR A 371 4.73 15.45 2.81
CA TYR A 371 5.54 16.53 2.25
C TYR A 371 5.51 16.56 0.72
N ALA A 372 5.41 15.40 0.08
CA ALA A 372 5.23 15.29 -1.37
C ALA A 372 3.92 15.93 -1.85
N ILE A 373 2.83 15.79 -1.08
CA ILE A 373 1.55 16.48 -1.36
C ILE A 373 1.70 17.99 -1.31
N ILE A 374 2.48 18.54 -0.36
CA ILE A 374 2.76 19.98 -0.30
C ILE A 374 3.48 20.43 -1.57
N LEU A 375 4.51 19.68 -2.00
CA LEU A 375 5.24 20.00 -3.23
C LEU A 375 4.32 19.95 -4.45
N GLU A 376 3.52 18.89 -4.60
CA GLU A 376 2.57 18.76 -5.72
C GLU A 376 1.52 19.88 -5.71
N PHE A 377 0.91 20.16 -4.55
CA PHE A 377 -0.07 21.23 -4.41
C PHE A 377 0.49 22.58 -4.86
N LYS A 378 1.70 22.92 -4.43
CA LYS A 378 2.34 24.18 -4.83
C LYS A 378 2.78 24.18 -6.30
N ARG A 379 3.11 23.03 -6.90
CA ARG A 379 3.29 22.93 -8.37
C ARG A 379 1.98 23.26 -9.10
N VAL A 380 0.83 22.86 -8.57
CA VAL A 380 -0.47 23.13 -9.17
C VAL A 380 -0.90 24.60 -8.98
N THR A 381 -0.78 25.15 -7.78
CA THR A 381 -1.33 26.48 -7.47
C THR A 381 -0.36 27.64 -7.68
N ALA A 382 0.94 27.37 -7.67
CA ALA A 382 2.01 28.36 -7.77
C ALA A 382 3.09 27.93 -8.78
N PHE A 383 2.66 27.40 -9.94
CA PHE A 383 3.53 26.78 -10.93
C PHE A 383 4.76 27.62 -11.31
N ASP A 384 4.57 28.89 -11.63
CA ASP A 384 5.63 29.83 -12.02
C ASP A 384 6.32 30.53 -10.83
N GLY A 385 5.85 30.28 -9.60
CA GLY A 385 6.37 30.90 -8.38
C GLY A 385 7.67 30.26 -7.89
N PRO A 386 8.57 31.02 -7.25
CA PRO A 386 9.74 30.45 -6.57
C PRO A 386 9.30 29.53 -5.42
N LEU A 387 10.20 28.64 -4.99
CA LEU A 387 9.98 27.81 -3.79
C LEU A 387 9.75 28.70 -2.57
N ASP A 388 8.64 28.52 -1.88
CA ASP A 388 8.38 29.15 -0.58
C ASP A 388 9.10 28.41 0.58
N GLU A 389 8.99 28.93 1.80
CA GLU A 389 9.61 28.33 2.99
C GLU A 389 9.04 26.93 3.29
N ARG A 390 7.73 26.76 3.12
CA ARG A 390 7.03 25.49 3.36
C ARG A 390 7.47 24.41 2.38
N GLN A 391 7.67 24.76 1.11
CA GLN A 391 8.21 23.85 0.09
C GLN A 391 9.66 23.47 0.37
N ARG A 392 10.50 24.42 0.82
CA ARG A 392 11.89 24.12 1.19
C ARG A 392 11.97 23.18 2.39
N TYR A 393 11.13 23.40 3.40
CA TYR A 393 11.01 22.50 4.53
C TYR A 393 10.54 21.11 4.10
N ALA A 394 9.47 21.03 3.31
CA ALA A 394 8.97 19.76 2.77
C ALA A 394 10.05 19.00 1.97
N LEU A 395 10.81 19.71 1.14
CA LEU A 395 11.92 19.13 0.39
C LEU A 395 13.01 18.57 1.31
N GLN A 396 13.39 19.32 2.34
CA GLN A 396 14.38 18.89 3.33
C GLN A 396 13.94 17.60 4.05
N GLU A 397 12.68 17.54 4.48
CA GLU A 397 12.14 16.37 5.18
C GLU A 397 12.10 15.13 4.29
N ILE A 398 11.67 15.26 3.04
CA ILE A 398 11.70 14.15 2.07
C ILE A 398 13.14 13.65 1.89
N MET A 399 14.09 14.54 1.63
CA MET A 399 15.47 14.17 1.38
C MET A 399 16.12 13.51 2.60
N ASN A 400 15.90 14.06 3.81
CA ASN A 400 16.44 13.52 5.05
C ASN A 400 15.92 12.10 5.31
N LEU A 401 14.60 11.92 5.35
CA LEU A 401 13.98 10.63 5.66
C LEU A 401 14.30 9.56 4.60
N CYS A 402 14.32 9.93 3.31
CA CYS A 402 14.70 9.01 2.25
C CYS A 402 16.18 8.60 2.33
N PHE A 403 17.07 9.52 2.69
CA PHE A 403 18.49 9.21 2.90
C PHE A 403 18.70 8.28 4.10
N GLN A 404 17.95 8.48 5.18
CA GLN A 404 17.97 7.58 6.33
C GLN A 404 17.46 6.18 5.97
N ASP A 405 16.30 6.07 5.30
CA ASP A 405 15.75 4.80 4.83
C ASP A 405 16.76 4.04 3.95
N PHE A 406 17.39 4.73 3.01
CA PHE A 406 18.43 4.16 2.15
C PHE A 406 19.62 3.61 2.95
N THR A 407 20.10 4.36 3.95
CA THR A 407 21.28 3.96 4.75
C THR A 407 21.02 2.69 5.57
N HIS A 408 19.77 2.45 5.96
CA HIS A 408 19.37 1.29 6.76
C HIS A 408 18.81 0.11 5.94
N SER A 409 18.48 0.31 4.67
CA SER A 409 17.86 -0.72 3.84
C SER A 409 18.86 -1.82 3.47
N SER A 410 18.58 -3.06 3.90
CA SER A 410 19.55 -4.15 3.88
C SER A 410 19.72 -4.90 2.54
N SER A 411 18.99 -4.52 1.48
CA SER A 411 19.21 -4.98 0.08
C SER A 411 18.07 -4.56 -0.86
N GLN A 412 16.85 -4.43 -0.34
CA GLN A 412 15.66 -4.10 -1.12
C GLN A 412 15.30 -2.62 -0.99
N PRO A 413 14.92 -1.95 -2.10
CA PRO A 413 14.50 -0.57 -2.05
C PRO A 413 13.08 -0.44 -1.50
N ASN A 414 12.85 0.61 -0.71
CA ASN A 414 11.51 1.00 -0.32
C ASN A 414 10.81 1.74 -1.46
N LEU A 415 9.97 1.03 -2.22
CA LEU A 415 9.33 1.57 -3.42
C LEU A 415 8.31 2.68 -3.12
N LYS A 416 7.79 2.77 -1.88
CA LYS A 416 6.87 3.84 -1.46
C LYS A 416 7.53 5.23 -1.51
N LEU A 417 8.87 5.28 -1.46
CA LEU A 417 9.63 6.53 -1.54
C LEU A 417 9.79 7.04 -2.98
N ALA A 418 9.40 6.26 -4.00
CA ALA A 418 9.58 6.66 -5.38
C ALA A 418 8.85 7.97 -5.71
N TRP A 419 7.57 8.11 -5.33
CA TRP A 419 6.81 9.33 -5.63
C TRP A 419 7.31 10.57 -4.87
N PRO A 420 7.57 10.52 -3.55
CA PRO A 420 8.19 11.65 -2.83
C PRO A 420 9.53 12.06 -3.42
N LEU A 421 10.42 11.11 -3.72
CA LEU A 421 11.72 11.40 -4.33
C LEU A 421 11.59 11.96 -5.74
N PHE A 422 10.61 11.50 -6.52
CA PHE A 422 10.34 12.03 -7.85
C PHE A 422 10.02 13.53 -7.79
N LEU A 423 9.13 13.94 -6.90
CA LEU A 423 8.78 15.34 -6.72
C LEU A 423 9.94 16.15 -6.16
N ALA A 424 10.65 15.62 -5.16
CA ALA A 424 11.83 16.27 -4.60
C ALA A 424 12.93 16.50 -5.65
N ALA A 425 13.17 15.54 -6.55
CA ALA A 425 14.14 15.65 -7.63
C ALA A 425 13.80 16.74 -8.63
N LEU A 426 12.50 16.98 -8.88
CA LEU A 426 12.03 18.04 -9.77
C LEU A 426 11.98 19.42 -9.10
N GLU A 427 11.78 19.49 -7.78
CA GLU A 427 11.73 20.78 -7.07
C GLU A 427 13.11 21.27 -6.62
N THR A 428 14.03 20.39 -6.27
CA THR A 428 15.35 20.78 -5.78
C THR A 428 16.23 21.36 -6.88
N GLN A 429 17.00 22.39 -6.54
CA GLN A 429 18.08 22.93 -7.37
C GLN A 429 19.46 22.38 -6.97
N ASP A 430 19.53 21.65 -5.85
CA ASP A 430 20.76 21.04 -5.37
C ASP A 430 21.15 19.84 -6.25
N MET A 431 22.36 19.91 -6.82
CA MET A 431 22.90 18.91 -7.73
C MET A 431 23.13 17.55 -7.07
N MET A 432 23.51 17.54 -5.78
CA MET A 432 23.72 16.32 -5.01
C MET A 432 22.39 15.65 -4.67
N HIS A 433 21.36 16.44 -4.32
CA HIS A 433 20.01 15.90 -4.14
C HIS A 433 19.43 15.31 -5.42
N GLN A 434 19.58 16.00 -6.56
CA GLN A 434 19.18 15.47 -7.87
C GLN A 434 19.92 14.18 -8.21
N LYS A 435 21.24 14.15 -7.99
CA LYS A 435 22.05 12.95 -8.23
C LYS A 435 21.58 11.78 -7.34
N PHE A 436 21.39 12.02 -6.04
CA PHE A 436 20.91 10.99 -5.13
C PHE A 436 19.58 10.40 -5.60
N ALA A 437 18.61 11.25 -5.96
CA ALA A 437 17.32 10.78 -6.45
C ALA A 437 17.45 9.97 -7.74
N LEU A 438 18.28 10.40 -8.70
CA LEU A 438 18.54 9.64 -9.93
C LEU A 438 19.19 8.28 -9.64
N ASP A 439 20.18 8.22 -8.75
CA ASP A 439 20.81 6.96 -8.33
C ASP A 439 19.78 6.02 -7.65
N ARG A 440 18.81 6.57 -6.91
CA ARG A 440 17.68 5.79 -6.37
C ARG A 440 16.75 5.26 -7.47
N PHE A 441 16.41 6.09 -8.45
CA PHE A 441 15.55 5.68 -9.58
C PHE A 441 16.21 4.65 -10.50
N GLU A 442 17.55 4.66 -10.61
CA GLU A 442 18.30 3.59 -11.26
C GLU A 442 18.15 2.24 -10.55
N THR A 443 17.90 2.25 -9.23
CA THR A 443 17.51 1.03 -8.49
C THR A 443 16.02 0.72 -8.68
N PHE A 444 15.13 1.71 -8.56
CA PHE A 444 13.68 1.49 -8.64
C PHE A 444 13.24 0.94 -10.00
N ARG A 445 13.89 1.32 -11.11
CA ARG A 445 13.55 0.78 -12.45
C ARG A 445 13.63 -0.74 -12.54
N LEU A 446 14.40 -1.39 -11.65
CA LEU A 446 14.51 -2.85 -11.58
C LEU A 446 13.26 -3.54 -10.99
N TYR A 447 12.27 -2.76 -10.54
CA TYR A 447 11.06 -3.24 -9.89
C TYR A 447 9.79 -2.94 -10.67
N GLY A 448 9.90 -2.40 -11.88
CA GLY A 448 8.76 -2.19 -12.77
C GLY A 448 8.98 -1.12 -13.83
N LYS A 449 8.24 -1.25 -14.93
CA LYS A 449 8.24 -0.35 -16.09
C LYS A 449 7.79 1.06 -15.74
N ASN A 450 6.92 1.25 -14.75
CA ASN A 450 6.52 2.60 -14.32
C ASN A 450 7.69 3.34 -13.66
N TYR A 451 8.51 2.66 -12.87
CA TYR A 451 9.72 3.25 -12.29
C TYR A 451 10.78 3.54 -13.36
N GLU A 452 10.90 2.67 -14.37
CA GLU A 452 11.77 2.91 -15.53
C GLU A 452 11.35 4.14 -16.35
N ARG A 453 10.05 4.28 -16.64
CA ARG A 453 9.48 5.46 -17.30
C ARG A 453 9.72 6.74 -16.49
N ALA A 454 9.48 6.70 -15.18
CA ALA A 454 9.75 7.82 -14.29
C ALA A 454 11.25 8.20 -14.28
N TYR A 455 12.16 7.22 -14.29
CA TYR A 455 13.59 7.48 -14.38
C TYR A 455 13.97 8.17 -15.68
N ARG A 456 13.50 7.66 -16.83
CA ARG A 456 13.71 8.30 -18.15
C ARG A 456 13.13 9.72 -18.20
N PHE A 457 11.98 9.93 -17.58
CA PHE A 457 11.39 11.25 -17.43
C PHE A 457 12.33 12.19 -16.66
N LEU A 458 12.82 11.79 -15.48
CA LEU A 458 13.72 12.61 -14.65
C LEU A 458 15.03 12.97 -15.39
N LEU A 459 15.62 12.02 -16.11
CA LEU A 459 16.82 12.23 -16.92
C LEU A 459 16.64 13.32 -17.99
N THR A 460 15.40 13.53 -18.45
CA THR A 460 15.07 14.54 -19.46
C THR A 460 14.61 15.85 -18.82
N ALA A 461 13.72 15.76 -17.83
CA ALA A 461 13.06 16.88 -17.18
C ALA A 461 14.04 17.74 -16.36
N ILE A 462 14.94 17.13 -15.59
CA ILE A 462 15.89 17.88 -14.74
C ILE A 462 16.80 18.80 -15.58
N PRO A 463 17.50 18.32 -16.64
CA PRO A 463 18.28 19.20 -17.50
C PRO A 463 17.44 20.25 -18.23
N MET A 464 16.20 19.95 -18.58
CA MET A 464 15.29 20.90 -19.20
C MET A 464 14.93 22.05 -18.24
N GLN A 465 14.49 21.75 -17.02
CA GLN A 465 14.19 22.78 -16.01
C GLN A 465 15.43 23.61 -15.68
N ARG A 466 16.63 23.00 -15.63
CA ARG A 466 17.88 23.73 -15.38
C ARG A 466 18.20 24.73 -16.49
N ARG A 467 17.96 24.37 -17.75
CA ARG A 467 18.21 25.25 -18.89
C ARG A 467 17.17 26.36 -19.01
N SER A 468 15.90 26.06 -18.74
CA SER A 468 14.80 27.04 -18.86
C SER A 468 14.64 27.93 -17.63
N GLY A 469 15.12 27.47 -16.47
CA GLY A 469 14.83 28.09 -15.17
C GLY A 469 13.36 27.97 -14.74
N LYS A 470 12.56 27.15 -15.43
CA LYS A 470 11.11 27.00 -15.22
C LYS A 470 10.75 25.57 -14.88
N ARG A 471 9.68 25.39 -14.09
CA ARG A 471 9.08 24.08 -13.84
C ARG A 471 8.53 23.48 -15.13
N ILE A 472 8.54 22.16 -15.19
CA ILE A 472 7.87 21.39 -16.25
C ILE A 472 6.48 20.98 -15.80
N ASP A 473 5.50 21.09 -16.69
CA ASP A 473 4.20 20.46 -16.48
C ASP A 473 4.33 18.94 -16.71
N ILE A 474 4.22 18.19 -15.62
CA ILE A 474 4.38 16.74 -15.60
C ILE A 474 3.26 16.07 -16.40
N ARG A 475 2.01 16.51 -16.23
CA ARG A 475 0.84 15.90 -16.87
C ARG A 475 0.85 16.17 -18.37
N ALA A 476 1.11 17.42 -18.77
CA ALA A 476 1.21 17.76 -20.18
C ALA A 476 2.32 16.97 -20.90
N HIS A 477 3.45 16.70 -20.22
CA HIS A 477 4.50 15.84 -20.78
C HIS A 477 4.06 14.37 -20.87
N MET A 478 3.36 13.85 -19.86
CA MET A 478 2.86 12.47 -19.86
C MET A 478 1.81 12.24 -20.95
N GLU A 479 0.92 13.21 -21.22
CA GLU A 479 -0.09 13.13 -22.29
C GLU A 479 0.55 12.95 -23.68
N GLN A 480 1.68 13.63 -23.90
CA GLN A 480 2.42 13.61 -25.15
C GLN A 480 3.41 12.43 -25.24
N GLY A 481 3.69 11.76 -24.13
CA GLY A 481 4.72 10.73 -24.01
C GLY A 481 4.20 9.44 -23.38
N GLU A 482 5.01 8.87 -22.50
CA GLU A 482 4.69 7.65 -21.74
C GLU A 482 4.11 8.03 -20.38
N LEU A 483 2.91 7.53 -20.06
CA LEU A 483 2.32 7.65 -18.73
C LEU A 483 3.06 6.73 -17.76
N PHE A 484 3.15 7.13 -16.49
CA PHE A 484 3.58 6.23 -15.42
C PHE A 484 2.86 6.57 -14.13
N VAL A 485 2.63 5.56 -13.29
CA VAL A 485 2.00 5.71 -11.98
C VAL A 485 2.96 5.26 -10.89
N LEU A 486 3.34 6.20 -10.02
CA LEU A 486 4.17 5.93 -8.84
C LEU A 486 3.26 5.85 -7.61
N GLY A 487 3.18 4.66 -7.02
CA GLY A 487 2.31 4.33 -5.88
C GLY A 487 2.70 5.02 -4.59
#